data_AF-A0A421JM33-F1
#
_entry.id   AF-A0A421JM33-F1
#
_cell.length_a   1.000
_cell.length_b   1.000
_cell.length_c   1.000
_cell.angle_alpha   90.00
_cell.angle_beta   90.00
_cell.angle_gamma   90.00
#
_symmetry.space_group_name_H-M   'P 1'
#
loop_
_entity.id
_entity.type
_entity.pdbx_description
1 polymer ?
#
loop_
_entity_poly.entity_id
_entity_poly.type
_entity_poly.pdbx_seq_one_letter_code
_entity_poly.pdbx_strand_id
1 'polypeptide(L)'
;MLFYTIGIVLLTHAGYSAFEHHKLASHTIHTSLPLDIIVETLIATVILIFGSIASIKNSPILTLENEVVDIDSKYLKPIKITDSSQLDQIVGMSEYDRLENRIEFIDVVAKRREFAQWVSSSKEEKSD
;
A
#
# COMPACT_ATOMS: atom_id res chain seq x y z
N MET A 1 -2.86 -3.83 -10.80
CA MET A 1 -2.21 -5.15 -10.89
C MET A 1 -2.16 -5.70 -12.32
N LEU A 2 -3.28 -5.79 -13.05
CA LEU A 2 -3.30 -6.31 -14.43
C LEU A 2 -2.29 -5.65 -15.39
N PHE A 3 -2.22 -4.31 -15.40
CA PHE A 3 -1.25 -3.60 -16.26
C PHE A 3 0.20 -3.89 -15.90
N TYR A 4 0.51 -4.08 -14.60
CA TYR A 4 1.84 -4.46 -14.17
C TYR A 4 2.23 -5.85 -14.64
N THR A 5 1.33 -6.83 -14.49
CA THR A 5 1.62 -8.20 -14.91
C THR A 5 1.84 -8.29 -16.41
N ILE A 6 0.97 -7.64 -17.21
CA ILE A 6 1.12 -7.60 -18.67
C ILE A 6 2.40 -6.85 -19.07
N GLY A 7 2.65 -5.68 -18.48
CA GLY A 7 3.82 -4.86 -18.80
C GLY A 7 5.14 -5.55 -18.44
N ILE A 8 5.21 -6.24 -17.29
CA ILE A 8 6.41 -7.00 -16.89
C ILE A 8 6.63 -8.17 -17.84
N VAL A 9 5.59 -8.95 -18.17
CA VAL A 9 5.71 -10.09 -19.09
C VAL A 9 6.20 -9.64 -20.47
N LEU A 10 5.63 -8.56 -21.02
CA LEU A 10 6.06 -7.99 -22.30
C LEU A 10 7.50 -7.47 -22.24
N LEU A 11 7.89 -6.77 -21.17
CA LEU A 11 9.25 -6.24 -21.02
C LEU A 11 10.27 -7.36 -20.87
N THR A 12 9.94 -8.42 -20.12
CA THR A 12 10.79 -9.61 -19.99
C THR A 12 10.92 -10.34 -21.33
N HIS A 13 9.82 -10.47 -22.09
CA HIS A 13 9.86 -11.05 -23.44
C HIS A 13 10.78 -10.26 -24.37
N ALA A 14 10.58 -8.94 -24.48
CA ALA A 14 11.41 -8.09 -25.32
C ALA A 14 12.88 -8.05 -24.87
N GLY A 15 13.12 -8.12 -23.55
CA GLY A 15 14.46 -8.25 -22.98
C GLY A 15 15.14 -9.58 -23.32
N TYR A 16 14.39 -10.68 -23.32
CA TYR A 16 14.89 -11.98 -23.75
C TYR A 16 15.19 -12.00 -25.26
N SER A 17 14.31 -11.44 -26.10
CA SER A 17 14.54 -11.26 -27.54
C SER A 17 15.79 -10.41 -27.82
N ALA A 18 16.00 -9.33 -27.07
CA ALA A 18 17.19 -8.51 -27.16
C ALA A 18 18.46 -9.28 -26.76
N PHE A 19 18.38 -10.13 -25.73
CA PHE A 19 19.49 -10.98 -25.30
C PHE A 19 19.88 -11.99 -26.37
N GLU A 20 18.92 -12.71 -26.96
CA GLU A 20 19.17 -13.64 -28.05
C GLU A 20 19.75 -12.94 -29.28
N HIS A 21 19.17 -11.79 -29.67
CA HIS A 21 19.68 -10.98 -30.77
C HIS A 21 21.10 -10.51 -30.49
N HIS A 22 21.39 -10.02 -29.30
CA HIS A 22 22.73 -9.55 -28.94
C HIS A 22 23.76 -10.70 -28.94
N LYS A 23 23.36 -11.87 -28.44
CA LYS A 23 24.20 -13.08 -28.46
C LYS A 23 24.50 -13.53 -29.89
N LEU A 24 23.55 -13.44 -30.82
CA LEU A 24 23.80 -13.75 -32.23
C LEU A 24 24.62 -12.66 -32.91
N ALA A 25 24.27 -11.39 -32.64
CA ALA A 25 24.94 -10.20 -33.15
C ALA A 25 26.42 -10.15 -32.76
N SER A 26 26.80 -10.64 -31.58
CA SER A 26 28.21 -10.68 -31.15
C SER A 26 29.06 -11.66 -31.98
N HIS A 27 28.42 -12.65 -32.61
CA HIS A 27 29.08 -13.63 -33.50
C HIS A 27 29.00 -13.23 -34.98
N THR A 28 28.26 -12.19 -35.34
CA THR A 28 28.07 -11.72 -36.72
C THR A 28 28.52 -10.27 -36.89
N ILE A 29 29.12 -9.90 -38.01
CA ILE A 29 29.61 -8.53 -38.23
C ILE A 29 28.41 -7.60 -38.45
N HIS A 30 28.17 -6.69 -37.50
CA HIS A 30 27.24 -5.56 -37.53
C HIS A 30 25.76 -5.88 -37.83
N THR A 31 24.99 -6.19 -36.79
CA THR A 31 23.52 -6.17 -36.84
C THR A 31 22.98 -5.10 -35.91
N SER A 32 22.27 -4.11 -36.47
CA SER A 32 21.52 -3.12 -35.71
C SER A 32 20.31 -3.77 -35.03
N LEU A 33 19.86 -3.21 -33.91
CA LEU A 33 18.69 -3.73 -33.20
C LEU A 33 17.43 -3.62 -34.09
N PRO A 34 16.64 -4.70 -34.23
CA PRO A 34 15.45 -4.70 -35.04
C PRO A 34 14.38 -3.80 -34.42
N LEU A 35 13.61 -3.14 -35.30
CA LEU A 35 12.57 -2.20 -34.90
C LEU A 35 11.51 -2.83 -33.99
N ASP A 36 11.21 -4.12 -34.19
CA ASP A 36 10.24 -4.87 -33.40
C ASP A 36 10.57 -4.84 -31.90
N ILE A 37 11.80 -5.18 -31.53
CA ILE A 37 12.28 -5.15 -30.12
C ILE A 37 12.18 -3.72 -29.54
N ILE A 38 12.46 -2.70 -30.34
CA ILE A 38 12.35 -1.29 -29.91
C ILE A 38 10.88 -0.92 -29.64
N VAL A 39 9.96 -1.33 -30.52
CA VAL A 39 8.54 -1.03 -30.36
C VAL A 39 7.94 -1.81 -29.18
N GLU A 40 8.26 -3.10 -29.04
CA GLU A 40 7.80 -3.92 -27.91
C GLU A 40 8.26 -3.34 -26.57
N THR A 41 9.53 -2.95 -26.45
CA THR A 41 10.06 -2.34 -25.20
C THR A 41 9.40 -1.00 -24.90
N LEU A 42 9.15 -0.16 -25.91
CA LEU A 42 8.46 1.12 -25.73
C LEU A 42 7.02 0.91 -25.27
N ILE A 43 6.27 0.01 -25.92
CA ILE A 43 4.89 -0.33 -25.54
C ILE A 43 4.84 -0.90 -24.12
N ALA A 44 5.72 -1.83 -23.78
CA ALA A 44 5.80 -2.41 -22.44
C ALA A 44 6.07 -1.33 -21.37
N THR A 45 6.99 -0.40 -21.66
CA THR A 45 7.32 0.73 -20.77
C THR A 45 6.12 1.64 -20.55
N VAL A 46 5.40 1.98 -21.64
CA VAL A 46 4.18 2.82 -21.56
C VAL A 46 3.10 2.13 -20.72
N ILE A 47 2.88 0.83 -20.91
CA ILE A 47 1.91 0.03 -20.12
C ILE A 47 2.29 0.06 -18.63
N LEU A 48 3.57 -0.09 -18.29
CA LEU A 48 4.04 -0.03 -16.90
C LEU A 48 3.86 1.35 -16.26
N ILE A 49 4.10 2.43 -17.00
CA ILE A 49 3.85 3.80 -16.53
C ILE A 49 2.36 4.00 -16.25
N PHE A 50 1.48 3.61 -17.18
CA PHE A 50 0.04 3.67 -16.96
C PHE A 50 -0.41 2.81 -15.79
N GLY A 51 0.13 1.59 -15.67
CA GLY A 51 -0.12 0.71 -14.53
C GLY A 51 0.29 1.34 -13.20
N SER A 52 1.40 2.10 -13.19
CA SER A 52 1.90 2.80 -12.01
C SER A 52 1.01 3.95 -11.58
N ILE A 53 0.58 4.78 -12.52
CA ILE A 53 -0.35 5.87 -12.22
C ILE A 53 -1.70 5.32 -11.75
N ALA A 54 -2.23 4.30 -12.42
CA ALA A 54 -3.51 3.68 -12.07
C ALA A 54 -3.48 2.94 -10.73
N SER A 55 -2.30 2.54 -10.25
CA SER A 55 -2.12 1.88 -8.96
C SER A 55 -2.19 2.83 -7.78
N ILE A 56 -1.99 4.13 -8.00
CA ILE A 56 -2.11 5.13 -6.94
C ILE A 56 -3.61 5.32 -6.68
N LYS A 57 -4.10 4.77 -5.58
CA LYS A 57 -5.45 5.01 -5.04
C LYS A 57 -5.38 4.87 -3.53
N ASN A 58 -6.03 5.78 -2.81
CA ASN A 58 -6.18 5.63 -1.37
C ASN A 58 -7.15 4.48 -1.07
N SER A 59 -6.76 3.58 -0.16
CA SER A 59 -7.66 2.54 0.36
C SER A 59 -8.50 3.11 1.51
N PRO A 60 -9.73 2.63 1.71
CA PRO A 60 -10.49 2.94 2.91
C PRO A 60 -9.73 2.44 4.14
N ILE A 61 -9.92 3.13 5.25
CA ILE A 61 -9.28 2.85 6.53
C ILE A 61 -10.34 2.43 7.54
N LEU A 62 -9.95 1.55 8.45
CA LEU A 62 -10.81 1.12 9.55
C LEU A 62 -10.53 1.99 10.76
N THR A 63 -11.59 2.51 11.39
CA THR A 63 -11.49 3.14 12.72
C THR A 63 -11.30 2.09 13.81
N LEU A 64 -10.92 2.53 15.02
CA LEU A 64 -10.79 1.70 16.22
C LEU A 64 -12.11 0.98 16.58
N GLU A 65 -13.24 1.58 16.24
CA GLU A 65 -14.60 1.03 16.41
C GLU A 65 -14.99 0.08 15.27
N ASN A 66 -14.05 -0.27 14.39
CA ASN A 66 -14.22 -1.21 13.29
C ASN A 66 -15.22 -0.74 12.20
N GLU A 67 -15.47 0.57 12.13
CA GLU A 67 -16.21 1.20 11.04
C GLU A 67 -15.30 1.52 9.85
N VAL A 68 -15.84 1.45 8.63
CA VAL A 68 -15.10 1.76 7.41
C VAL A 68 -15.26 3.25 7.12
N VAL A 69 -14.15 3.99 7.15
CA VAL A 69 -14.11 5.42 6.82
C VAL A 69 -13.50 5.58 5.44
N ASP A 70 -14.27 6.17 4.53
CA ASP A 70 -13.79 6.57 3.22
C ASP A 70 -13.04 7.91 3.31
N ILE A 71 -11.87 7.95 2.67
CA ILE A 71 -11.05 9.17 2.61
C ILE A 71 -11.54 10.01 1.44
N ASP A 72 -11.89 11.28 1.68
CA ASP A 72 -12.34 12.22 0.64
C ASP A 72 -11.35 12.36 -0.53
N SER A 73 -10.05 12.24 -0.23
CA SER A 73 -8.98 12.28 -1.23
C SER A 73 -8.80 10.94 -1.93
N LYS A 74 -9.08 10.91 -3.25
CA LYS A 74 -8.99 9.69 -4.08
C LYS A 74 -7.57 9.12 -4.23
N TYR A 75 -6.54 9.97 -4.19
CA TYR A 75 -5.17 9.60 -4.59
C TYR A 75 -4.11 9.80 -3.50
N LEU A 76 -3.96 11.02 -2.99
CA LEU A 76 -2.93 11.37 -2.00
C LEU A 76 -3.57 12.09 -0.81
N LYS A 77 -2.98 11.92 0.37
CA LYS A 77 -3.37 12.64 1.58
C LYS A 77 -3.18 14.16 1.42
N PRO A 78 -4.02 14.98 2.08
CA PRO A 78 -3.86 16.43 2.06
C PRO A 78 -2.55 16.84 2.76
N ILE A 79 -1.90 17.88 2.24
CA ILE A 79 -0.64 18.41 2.80
C ILE A 79 -0.91 19.32 4.00
N LYS A 80 -2.06 19.98 4.01
CA LYS A 80 -2.42 20.93 5.07
C LYS A 80 -2.65 20.16 6.37
N ILE A 81 -1.89 20.55 7.40
CA ILE A 81 -1.91 19.87 8.70
C ILE A 81 -3.32 19.80 9.30
N THR A 82 -4.10 20.88 9.23
CA THR A 82 -5.48 20.90 9.74
C THR A 82 -6.33 19.79 9.14
N ASP A 83 -6.24 19.60 7.82
CA ASP A 83 -7.07 18.65 7.09
C ASP A 83 -6.55 17.21 7.30
N SER A 84 -5.23 17.03 7.41
CA SER A 84 -4.62 15.72 7.75
C SER A 84 -4.98 15.28 9.16
N SER A 85 -4.86 16.19 10.14
CA SER A 85 -5.16 15.89 11.54
C SER A 85 -6.64 15.59 11.76
N GLN A 86 -7.54 16.19 11.00
CA GLN A 86 -8.97 15.84 11.04
C GLN A 86 -9.23 14.41 10.59
N LEU A 87 -8.56 13.95 9.53
CA LEU A 87 -8.67 12.57 9.09
C LEU A 87 -8.18 11.60 10.17
N ASP A 88 -7.04 11.88 10.79
CA ASP A 88 -6.51 11.02 11.85
C ASP A 88 -7.45 10.97 13.05
N GLN A 89 -8.05 12.11 13.43
CA GLN A 89 -9.07 12.17 14.50
C GLN A 89 -10.32 11.35 14.18
N ILE A 90 -10.80 11.36 12.93
CA ILE A 90 -11.96 10.55 12.50
C ILE A 90 -11.66 9.06 12.64
N VAL A 91 -10.41 8.65 12.42
CA VAL A 91 -9.94 7.26 12.59
C VAL A 91 -9.72 6.92 14.07
N GLY A 92 -9.86 7.91 14.96
CA GLY A 92 -9.56 7.80 16.38
C GLY A 92 -8.07 7.73 16.70
N MET A 93 -7.21 8.15 15.77
CA MET A 93 -5.76 8.20 15.97
C MET A 93 -5.27 9.62 16.22
N SER A 94 -4.26 9.76 17.07
CA SER A 94 -3.53 11.00 17.27
C SER A 94 -2.05 10.77 16.96
N GLU A 95 -1.38 11.71 16.27
CA GLU A 95 0.08 11.66 16.13
C GLU A 95 0.80 11.76 17.47
N TYR A 96 0.12 12.33 18.48
CA TYR A 96 0.62 12.52 19.83
C TYR A 96 0.13 11.44 20.79
N ASP A 97 -0.41 10.33 20.30
CA ASP A 97 -1.04 9.29 21.14
C ASP A 97 -0.11 8.76 22.24
N ARG A 98 1.19 8.58 21.93
CA ARG A 98 2.20 8.18 22.93
C ARG A 98 2.37 9.21 24.04
N LEU A 99 2.30 10.50 23.69
CA LEU A 99 2.33 11.56 24.67
C LEU A 99 1.01 11.52 25.44
N GLU A 100 -0.14 11.69 24.79
CA GLU A 100 -1.46 11.77 25.42
C GLU A 100 -1.75 10.59 26.37
N ASN A 101 -1.55 9.35 25.92
CA ASN A 101 -1.84 8.14 26.70
C ASN A 101 -0.80 7.84 27.78
N ARG A 102 0.39 8.47 27.74
CA ARG A 102 1.48 8.29 28.72
C ARG A 102 1.68 6.83 29.13
N ILE A 103 1.82 5.93 28.15
CA ILE A 103 1.87 4.47 28.34
C ILE A 103 2.93 4.05 29.36
N GLU A 104 4.03 4.80 29.46
CA GLU A 104 5.13 4.56 30.39
C GLU A 104 4.76 4.74 31.87
N PHE A 105 3.69 5.49 32.16
CA PHE A 105 3.23 5.81 33.52
C PHE A 105 1.93 5.10 33.89
N ILE A 106 1.53 4.09 33.11
CA ILE A 106 0.29 3.37 33.37
C ILE A 106 0.39 2.53 34.65
N ASP A 107 -0.61 2.63 35.53
CA ASP A 107 -0.71 1.73 36.69
C ASP A 107 -1.19 0.36 36.22
N VAL A 108 -0.22 -0.54 36.08
CA VAL A 108 -0.44 -1.93 35.66
C VAL A 108 -1.29 -2.70 36.67
N VAL A 109 -1.18 -2.41 37.96
CA VAL A 109 -1.94 -3.12 39.01
C VAL A 109 -3.40 -2.70 38.96
N ALA A 110 -3.68 -1.41 38.80
CA ALA A 110 -5.04 -0.91 38.61
C ALA A 110 -5.69 -1.52 37.36
N LYS A 111 -5.01 -1.49 36.21
CA LYS A 111 -5.54 -2.07 34.95
C LYS A 111 -5.84 -3.56 35.04
N ARG A 112 -5.03 -4.32 35.77
CA ARG A 112 -5.30 -5.75 36.04
C ARG A 112 -6.54 -5.96 36.88
N ARG A 113 -6.80 -5.09 37.87
CA ARG A 113 -8.02 -5.14 38.69
C ARG A 113 -9.27 -4.81 37.86
N GLU A 114 -9.21 -3.76 37.06
CA GLU A 114 -10.29 -3.39 36.13
C GLU A 114 -10.63 -4.54 35.18
N PHE A 115 -9.60 -5.16 34.58
CA PHE A 115 -9.80 -6.31 33.70
C PHE A 115 -10.43 -7.50 34.43
N ALA A 116 -9.98 -7.81 35.65
CA ALA A 116 -10.56 -8.89 36.45
C ALA A 116 -12.05 -8.65 36.76
N GLN A 117 -12.42 -7.41 37.09
CA GLN A 117 -13.81 -7.02 37.32
C GLN A 117 -14.67 -7.15 36.05
N TRP A 118 -14.15 -6.72 34.91
CA TRP A 118 -14.82 -6.86 33.61
C TRP A 118 -15.06 -8.33 33.24
N VAL A 119 -14.07 -9.21 33.48
CA VAL A 119 -14.22 -10.66 33.23
C VAL A 119 -15.29 -11.27 34.13
N SER A 120 -15.43 -10.83 35.38
CA SER A 120 -16.52 -11.31 36.25
C SER A 120 -17.89 -10.86 35.74
N SER A 121 -18.05 -9.58 35.37
CA SER A 121 -19.34 -9.08 34.88
C SER A 121 -19.77 -9.73 33.56
N SER A 122 -18.84 -9.98 32.63
CA SER A 122 -19.15 -10.66 31.37
C SER A 122 -19.50 -12.15 31.53
N LYS A 123 -19.17 -12.77 32.67
CA LYS A 123 -19.59 -14.14 32.99
C LYS A 123 -21.00 -14.17 33.56
N GLU A 124 -21.37 -13.19 34.39
CA GLU A 124 -22.72 -13.06 34.95
C GLU A 124 -23.75 -12.79 33.84
N GLU A 125 -23.43 -11.93 32.87
CA GLU A 125 -24.30 -11.63 31.71
C GLU A 125 -24.52 -12.83 30.76
N LYS A 126 -23.69 -13.88 30.85
CA LYS A 126 -23.83 -15.11 30.05
C LYS A 126 -24.54 -16.26 30.78
N SER A 127 -24.81 -16.12 32.08
CA SER A 127 -25.52 -17.15 32.87
C SER A 127 -27.02 -16.92 33.00
N ASP A 128 -27.51 -15.75 32.55
CA ASP A 128 -28.92 -15.45 32.30
C ASP A 128 -29.27 -15.71 30.81
#